data_AF-A0A855WYF0-F1
#
_entry.id   AF-A0A855WYF0-F1
#
_cell.length_a   1.000
_cell.length_b   1.000
_cell.length_c   1.000
_cell.angle_alpha   90.00
_cell.angle_beta   90.00
_cell.angle_gamma   90.00
#
_symmetry.space_group_name_H-M   'P 1'
#
loop_
_entity.id
_entity.type
_entity.pdbx_description
1 polymer ?
#
loop_
_entity_poly.entity_id
_entity_poly.type
_entity_poly.pdbx_seq_one_letter_code
_entity_poly.pdbx_strand_id
1 'polypeptide(L)'
;MRWLGITVGADPEISPRTRLVSVPYAYNAQNAAFADSALYVSDNYVKLKGDTMIGDLKFDNDALGIDIWLDNTTGDGGNVRLMDDGNYSAILYGDRYGTLVVYNDLGQGVGYVDGNLNGGGVLQLNQQDGTAGANFNGGTSADGSTLTMYSAGGSSTIKLDADIVGNGAAVLPDSAISSAEMWNEPGLAANNTTSGLNLTIAMTDQATVTVTIPTAGYVLLFGKAFFSMGGTRGTNYAYAQIDETSGGGTDAPYYVAAGTDSAISTGSLFYPIAVQRVYYKASAGSYTFRLEAMEYPTNGAGANTICYHPMLTAVYLPTSYGTVNTFLSAAQRGEFETSEAVATDTPAGPADPSGQQTLYQVDLRELEMRAVKAQAEAERMQRELMEARLQQQLEGSTRR
;
A
#
# COMPACT_ATOMS: atom_id res chain seq x y z
N MET A 1 1.54 -5.10 -99.84
CA MET A 1 2.84 -5.59 -99.34
C MET A 1 3.76 -4.39 -99.16
N ARG A 2 4.48 -4.28 -98.02
CA ARG A 2 5.36 -3.12 -97.75
C ARG A 2 6.82 -3.49 -98.03
N TRP A 3 7.53 -2.62 -98.71
CA TRP A 3 8.95 -2.76 -99.05
C TRP A 3 9.69 -1.59 -98.42
N LEU A 4 10.91 -1.82 -97.94
CA LEU A 4 11.77 -0.73 -97.48
C LEU A 4 12.52 -0.18 -98.69
N GLY A 5 12.18 1.05 -99.08
CA GLY A 5 12.96 1.82 -100.04
C GLY A 5 14.02 2.63 -99.31
N ILE A 6 15.27 2.56 -99.79
CA ILE A 6 16.37 3.37 -99.27
C ILE A 6 16.89 4.24 -100.43
N THR A 7 16.84 5.54 -100.24
CA THR A 7 17.48 6.55 -101.10
C THR A 7 18.53 7.30 -100.29
N VAL A 8 19.67 7.58 -100.91
CA VAL A 8 20.73 8.40 -100.31
C VAL A 8 20.86 9.65 -101.16
N GLY A 9 20.48 10.80 -100.60
CA GLY A 9 20.49 12.07 -101.33
C GLY A 9 19.52 12.07 -102.53
N ALA A 10 20.02 12.48 -103.70
CA ALA A 10 19.24 12.59 -104.94
C ALA A 10 19.35 11.34 -105.85
N ASP A 11 20.05 10.30 -105.41
CA ASP A 11 20.24 9.10 -106.23
C ASP A 11 18.95 8.28 -106.38
N PRO A 12 18.76 7.58 -107.52
CA PRO A 12 17.65 6.65 -107.71
C PRO A 12 17.63 5.56 -106.62
N GLU A 13 16.43 5.17 -106.20
CA GLU A 13 16.23 4.15 -105.17
C GLU A 13 16.97 2.84 -105.50
N ILE A 14 17.76 2.34 -104.53
CA ILE A 14 18.60 1.15 -104.73
C ILE A 14 17.74 -0.08 -105.07
N SER A 15 18.13 -0.80 -106.12
CA SER A 15 17.50 -2.03 -106.60
C SER A 15 18.49 -3.20 -106.54
N PRO A 16 18.10 -4.39 -106.05
CA PRO A 16 16.73 -4.82 -105.72
C PRO A 16 16.24 -4.42 -104.32
N ARG A 17 14.95 -4.11 -104.19
CA ARG A 17 14.31 -3.85 -102.89
C ARG A 17 14.27 -5.12 -102.04
N THR A 18 14.54 -5.00 -100.75
CA THR A 18 14.37 -6.12 -99.79
C THR A 18 12.95 -6.10 -99.23
N ARG A 19 12.28 -7.25 -99.26
CA ARG A 19 10.91 -7.39 -98.73
C ARG A 19 10.97 -7.37 -97.21
N LEU A 20 10.19 -6.50 -96.57
CA LEU A 20 9.98 -6.59 -95.13
C LEU A 20 9.09 -7.81 -94.85
N VAL A 21 9.70 -8.89 -94.41
CA VAL A 21 9.02 -10.07 -93.85
C VAL A 21 9.10 -9.97 -92.33
N SER A 22 7.95 -10.12 -91.67
CA SER A 22 7.92 -10.24 -90.21
C SER A 22 8.67 -11.49 -89.80
N VAL A 23 9.84 -11.32 -89.20
CA VAL A 23 10.63 -12.44 -88.66
C VAL A 23 9.90 -12.98 -87.41
N PRO A 24 9.75 -14.30 -87.22
CA PRO A 24 9.00 -14.89 -86.11
C PRO A 24 9.46 -14.44 -84.71
N TYR A 25 10.67 -13.88 -84.59
CA TYR A 25 11.23 -13.42 -83.32
C TYR A 25 10.62 -12.12 -82.78
N ALA A 26 9.84 -11.37 -83.56
CA ALA A 26 9.15 -10.18 -83.05
C ALA A 26 8.00 -10.51 -82.08
N TYR A 27 7.42 -11.73 -82.16
CA TYR A 27 6.40 -12.19 -81.21
C TYR A 27 7.01 -12.52 -79.83
N ASN A 28 8.29 -12.92 -79.79
CA ASN A 28 8.99 -13.19 -78.54
C ASN A 28 9.46 -11.92 -77.83
N ALA A 29 9.60 -10.78 -78.51
CA ALA A 29 9.96 -9.52 -77.85
C ALA A 29 8.82 -8.94 -77.00
N GLN A 30 7.56 -9.15 -77.40
CA GLN A 30 6.40 -8.76 -76.59
C GLN A 30 6.22 -9.66 -75.36
N ASN A 31 6.66 -10.93 -75.46
CA ASN A 31 6.68 -11.88 -74.35
C ASN A 31 8.00 -11.87 -73.55
N ALA A 32 9.04 -11.16 -74.00
CA ALA A 32 10.33 -11.07 -73.30
C ALA A 32 10.22 -10.31 -71.98
N ALA A 33 9.23 -9.40 -71.84
CA ALA A 33 8.88 -8.79 -70.57
C ALA A 33 8.35 -9.81 -69.52
N PHE A 34 7.99 -11.02 -69.96
CA PHE A 34 7.51 -12.12 -69.12
C PHE A 34 8.44 -13.35 -69.16
N ALA A 35 9.55 -13.30 -69.91
CA ALA A 35 10.44 -14.46 -70.09
C ALA A 35 11.51 -14.57 -69.00
N ASP A 36 11.73 -13.52 -68.21
CA ASP A 36 12.75 -13.49 -67.15
C ASP A 36 12.18 -13.80 -65.75
N SER A 37 10.96 -14.33 -65.66
CA SER A 37 10.30 -14.62 -64.38
C SER A 37 9.53 -15.94 -64.39
N ALA A 38 10.23 -17.08 -64.51
CA ALA A 38 9.92 -18.31 -63.77
C ALA A 38 10.75 -19.49 -64.27
N LEU A 39 11.95 -19.66 -63.71
CA LEU A 39 12.49 -20.98 -63.51
C LEU A 39 12.70 -21.14 -62.00
N TYR A 40 11.74 -21.80 -61.35
CA TYR A 40 11.72 -22.20 -59.94
C TYR A 40 11.42 -21.11 -58.89
N VAL A 41 10.17 -20.66 -58.87
CA VAL A 41 9.53 -20.31 -57.59
C VAL A 41 8.13 -20.89 -57.63
N SER A 42 7.79 -21.71 -56.63
CA SER A 42 6.51 -22.41 -56.51
C SER A 42 5.31 -21.47 -56.66
N ASP A 43 4.11 -22.01 -56.87
CA ASP A 43 2.85 -21.24 -56.94
C ASP A 43 2.46 -20.49 -55.65
N ASN A 44 3.39 -20.38 -54.70
CA ASN A 44 3.18 -19.80 -53.39
C ASN A 44 3.39 -18.27 -53.36
N TYR A 45 3.94 -17.67 -54.42
CA TYR A 45 4.31 -16.24 -54.46
C TYR A 45 3.35 -15.39 -55.32
N VAL A 46 3.18 -14.11 -54.93
CA VAL A 46 2.39 -13.10 -55.66
C VAL A 46 3.11 -12.72 -56.96
N LYS A 47 2.51 -12.99 -58.12
CA LYS A 47 3.09 -12.71 -59.45
C LYS A 47 2.42 -11.49 -60.10
N LEU A 48 1.14 -11.30 -59.84
CA LEU A 48 0.30 -10.25 -60.39
C LEU A 48 -0.46 -9.51 -59.27
N LYS A 49 -0.85 -8.26 -59.56
CA LYS A 49 -1.75 -7.51 -58.68
C LYS A 49 -3.05 -8.28 -58.50
N GLY A 50 -3.36 -8.66 -57.25
CA GLY A 50 -4.56 -9.40 -56.90
C GLY A 50 -4.31 -10.88 -56.60
N ASP A 51 -3.11 -11.40 -56.82
CA ASP A 51 -2.77 -12.76 -56.38
C ASP A 51 -2.76 -12.85 -54.84
N THR A 52 -3.18 -14.00 -54.33
CA THR A 52 -3.13 -14.32 -52.90
C THR A 52 -1.88 -15.17 -52.63
N MET A 53 -1.08 -14.78 -51.65
CA MET A 53 0.08 -15.57 -51.21
C MET A 53 -0.41 -16.75 -50.35
N ILE A 54 0.05 -17.97 -50.67
CA ILE A 54 -0.34 -19.23 -49.97
C ILE A 54 0.89 -19.86 -49.28
N GLY A 55 1.99 -19.10 -49.13
CA GLY A 55 3.19 -19.55 -48.43
C GLY A 55 3.84 -18.45 -47.61
N ASP A 56 5.05 -18.74 -47.14
CA ASP A 56 5.80 -17.85 -46.26
C ASP A 56 6.55 -16.77 -47.04
N LEU A 57 6.56 -15.55 -46.51
CA LEU A 57 7.46 -14.48 -46.93
C LEU A 57 8.51 -14.22 -45.85
N LYS A 58 9.78 -14.35 -46.25
CA LYS A 58 10.93 -14.21 -45.35
C LYS A 58 11.81 -13.07 -45.86
N PHE A 59 12.15 -12.14 -44.97
CA PHE A 59 13.15 -11.11 -45.19
C PHE A 59 14.33 -11.43 -44.27
N ASP A 60 15.51 -11.48 -44.87
CA ASP A 60 16.77 -11.79 -44.23
C ASP A 60 17.77 -10.74 -44.75
N ASN A 61 18.34 -9.96 -43.85
CA ASN A 61 19.26 -8.87 -44.13
C ASN A 61 20.71 -9.24 -43.79
N ASP A 62 20.97 -10.46 -43.30
CA ASP A 62 22.31 -10.89 -42.95
C ASP A 62 22.59 -12.37 -43.23
N ALA A 63 23.54 -12.98 -42.51
CA ALA A 63 23.91 -14.38 -42.66
C ALA A 63 23.62 -15.20 -41.40
N LEU A 64 23.03 -14.55 -40.39
CA LEU A 64 22.81 -15.08 -39.05
C LEU A 64 21.36 -15.57 -38.88
N GLY A 65 20.42 -15.13 -39.71
CA GLY A 65 19.11 -15.75 -39.81
C GLY A 65 18.04 -14.87 -40.46
N ILE A 66 16.80 -15.36 -40.45
CA ILE A 66 15.65 -14.58 -40.96
C ILE A 66 15.31 -13.49 -39.94
N ASP A 67 15.10 -12.25 -40.39
CA ASP A 67 14.72 -11.11 -39.54
C ASP A 67 13.20 -10.89 -39.46
N ILE A 68 12.48 -11.11 -40.56
CA ILE A 68 11.02 -10.97 -40.62
C ILE A 68 10.44 -12.18 -41.35
N TRP A 69 9.48 -12.84 -40.71
CA TRP A 69 8.77 -13.98 -41.29
C TRP A 69 7.26 -13.77 -41.19
N LEU A 70 6.65 -13.59 -42.36
CA LEU A 70 5.20 -13.65 -42.53
C LEU A 70 4.87 -15.10 -42.88
N ASP A 71 4.15 -15.79 -42.00
CA ASP A 71 3.65 -17.13 -42.28
C ASP A 71 2.13 -17.10 -42.40
N ASN A 72 1.61 -17.99 -43.25
CA ASN A 72 0.18 -18.21 -43.38
C ASN A 72 -0.03 -19.73 -43.26
N THR A 73 0.09 -20.21 -42.03
CA THR A 73 -0.07 -21.63 -41.75
C THR A 73 -1.55 -21.99 -41.82
N THR A 74 -1.87 -23.05 -42.55
CA THR A 74 -3.24 -23.51 -42.71
C THR A 74 -3.80 -23.97 -41.36
N GLY A 75 -4.54 -23.11 -40.67
CA GLY A 75 -5.21 -23.45 -39.40
C GLY A 75 -5.20 -22.34 -38.36
N ASP A 76 -4.09 -21.59 -38.26
CA ASP A 76 -3.81 -20.72 -37.11
C ASP A 76 -3.71 -19.23 -37.48
N GLY A 77 -4.25 -18.85 -38.63
CA GLY A 77 -4.18 -17.49 -39.15
C GLY A 77 -2.79 -17.09 -39.67
N GLY A 78 -2.66 -15.83 -40.08
CA GLY A 78 -1.39 -15.29 -40.59
C GLY A 78 -0.59 -14.65 -39.47
N ASN A 79 0.66 -15.08 -39.25
CA ASN A 79 1.49 -14.51 -38.21
C ASN A 79 2.57 -13.60 -38.79
N VAL A 80 2.95 -12.59 -38.01
CA VAL A 80 4.13 -11.75 -38.27
C VAL A 80 5.13 -12.02 -37.17
N ARG A 81 6.28 -12.59 -37.53
CA ARG A 81 7.38 -12.84 -36.60
C ARG A 81 8.51 -11.87 -36.91
N LEU A 82 8.94 -11.16 -35.88
CA LEU A 82 10.19 -10.39 -35.87
C LEU A 82 11.24 -11.25 -35.15
N MET A 83 12.41 -11.32 -35.75
CA MET A 83 13.52 -12.16 -35.29
C MET A 83 14.82 -11.35 -35.28
N ASP A 84 15.76 -11.79 -34.46
CA ASP A 84 17.13 -11.29 -34.33
C ASP A 84 18.05 -12.51 -34.29
N ASP A 85 18.87 -12.69 -35.34
CA ASP A 85 19.74 -13.86 -35.53
C ASP A 85 19.01 -15.22 -35.38
N GLY A 86 17.78 -15.30 -35.92
CA GLY A 86 16.94 -16.50 -35.85
C GLY A 86 16.25 -16.75 -34.51
N ASN A 87 16.40 -15.85 -33.52
CA ASN A 87 15.65 -15.88 -32.27
C ASN A 87 14.45 -14.93 -32.35
N TYR A 88 13.32 -15.28 -31.73
CA TYR A 88 12.15 -14.38 -31.74
C TYR A 88 12.41 -13.14 -30.88
N SER A 89 12.09 -11.97 -31.43
CA SER A 89 12.02 -10.71 -30.68
C SER A 89 10.57 -10.31 -30.41
N ALA A 90 9.69 -10.47 -31.40
CA ALA A 90 8.25 -10.31 -31.24
C ALA A 90 7.45 -11.19 -32.20
N ILE A 91 6.25 -11.59 -31.79
CA ILE A 91 5.30 -12.32 -32.65
C ILE A 91 3.93 -11.67 -32.52
N LEU A 92 3.36 -11.26 -33.67
CA LEU A 92 1.94 -10.95 -33.80
C LEU A 92 1.25 -12.19 -34.36
N TYR A 93 0.46 -12.86 -33.52
CA TYR A 93 -0.41 -13.94 -33.94
C TYR A 93 -1.67 -13.38 -34.56
N GLY A 94 -2.02 -13.90 -35.72
CA GLY A 94 -3.25 -13.54 -36.45
C GLY A 94 -4.29 -14.66 -36.45
N ASP A 95 -4.26 -15.56 -35.45
CA ASP A 95 -5.34 -16.51 -35.22
C ASP A 95 -6.66 -15.75 -34.93
N ARG A 96 -7.68 -16.45 -34.44
CA ARG A 96 -8.99 -15.92 -34.07
C ARG A 96 -8.93 -14.59 -33.31
N TYR A 97 -7.84 -14.35 -32.56
CA TYR A 97 -7.53 -13.09 -31.87
C TYR A 97 -6.09 -12.62 -32.14
N GLY A 98 -5.92 -11.29 -32.12
CA GLY A 98 -4.60 -10.68 -32.21
C GLY A 98 -3.86 -10.83 -30.89
N THR A 99 -2.76 -11.59 -30.88
CA THR A 99 -1.85 -11.69 -29.74
C THR A 99 -0.49 -11.13 -30.11
N LEU A 100 0.04 -10.20 -29.33
CA LEU A 100 1.42 -9.74 -29.43
C LEU A 100 2.22 -10.34 -28.27
N VAL A 101 3.31 -11.04 -28.60
CA VAL A 101 4.27 -11.55 -27.61
C VAL A 101 5.62 -10.91 -27.88
N VAL A 102 6.26 -10.39 -26.84
CA VAL A 102 7.62 -9.84 -26.86
C VAL A 102 8.53 -10.75 -26.07
N TYR A 103 9.67 -11.11 -26.64
CA TYR A 103 10.66 -12.00 -26.03
C TYR A 103 11.90 -11.23 -25.60
N ASN A 104 12.57 -11.70 -24.55
CA ASN A 104 13.91 -11.25 -24.18
C ASN A 104 14.99 -12.04 -24.95
N ASP A 105 16.25 -11.68 -24.70
CA ASP A 105 17.46 -12.33 -25.25
C ASP A 105 17.64 -13.80 -24.83
N LEU A 106 16.92 -14.24 -23.80
CA LEU A 106 16.87 -15.64 -23.36
C LEU A 106 15.73 -16.44 -24.02
N GLY A 107 14.97 -15.81 -24.92
CA GLY A 107 13.81 -16.43 -25.59
C GLY A 107 12.58 -16.59 -24.69
N GLN A 108 12.52 -15.86 -23.58
CA GLN A 108 11.38 -15.87 -22.65
C GLN A 108 10.41 -14.74 -22.99
N GLY A 109 9.12 -15.05 -23.08
CA GLY A 109 8.08 -14.04 -23.32
C GLY A 109 7.91 -13.12 -22.12
N VAL A 110 8.33 -11.86 -22.25
CA VAL A 110 8.32 -10.85 -21.17
C VAL A 110 7.12 -9.90 -21.25
N GLY A 111 6.52 -9.76 -22.44
CA GLY A 111 5.33 -8.93 -22.65
C GLY A 111 4.30 -9.69 -23.49
N TYR A 112 3.05 -9.62 -23.07
CA TYR A 112 1.94 -10.31 -23.71
C TYR A 112 0.72 -9.40 -23.78
N VAL A 113 0.19 -9.17 -24.97
CA VAL A 113 -1.06 -8.45 -25.20
C VAL A 113 -1.98 -9.35 -26.01
N ASP A 114 -3.15 -9.68 -25.48
CA ASP A 114 -4.10 -10.58 -26.13
C ASP A 114 -5.53 -10.07 -26.07
N GLY A 115 -6.23 -10.19 -27.19
CA GLY A 115 -7.66 -9.92 -27.29
C GLY A 115 -8.48 -11.19 -27.07
N ASN A 116 -8.57 -11.70 -25.84
CA ASN A 116 -9.32 -12.93 -25.57
C ASN A 116 -10.85 -12.73 -25.76
N LEU A 117 -11.48 -13.50 -26.67
CA LEU A 117 -12.92 -13.41 -27.01
C LEU A 117 -13.86 -13.44 -25.80
N ASN A 118 -13.49 -14.19 -24.77
CA ASN A 118 -14.38 -14.48 -23.64
C ASN A 118 -13.91 -13.84 -22.34
N GLY A 119 -12.72 -13.22 -22.33
CA GLY A 119 -12.08 -12.68 -21.13
C GLY A 119 -11.76 -11.19 -21.21
N GLY A 120 -12.12 -10.52 -22.31
CA GLY A 120 -11.66 -9.17 -22.62
C GLY A 120 -10.18 -9.15 -23.01
N GLY A 121 -9.59 -7.96 -22.98
CA GLY A 121 -8.16 -7.79 -23.24
C GLY A 121 -7.30 -8.22 -22.05
N VAL A 122 -6.17 -8.88 -22.31
CA VAL A 122 -5.16 -9.20 -21.30
C VAL A 122 -3.87 -8.49 -21.66
N LEU A 123 -3.25 -7.84 -20.67
CA LEU A 123 -1.86 -7.40 -20.71
C LEU A 123 -1.12 -8.12 -19.58
N GLN A 124 -0.15 -8.93 -19.93
CA GLN A 124 0.72 -9.62 -18.98
C GLN A 124 2.17 -9.18 -19.17
N LEU A 125 2.79 -8.80 -18.07
CA LEU A 125 4.19 -8.46 -17.96
C LEU A 125 4.86 -9.55 -17.13
N ASN A 126 5.72 -10.35 -17.75
CA ASN A 126 6.47 -11.39 -17.07
C ASN A 126 7.80 -10.84 -16.57
N GLN A 127 8.33 -11.49 -15.55
CA GLN A 127 9.68 -11.27 -15.04
C GLN A 127 10.70 -11.76 -16.07
N GLN A 128 11.98 -11.43 -15.84
CA GLN A 128 13.06 -11.81 -16.75
C GLN A 128 13.06 -13.32 -17.03
N ASP A 129 12.71 -14.16 -16.06
CA ASP A 129 12.69 -15.62 -16.18
C ASP A 129 11.41 -16.20 -16.84
N GLY A 130 10.51 -15.34 -17.32
CA GLY A 130 9.24 -15.71 -17.91
C GLY A 130 8.12 -16.01 -16.89
N THR A 131 8.39 -15.95 -15.59
CA THR A 131 7.33 -16.06 -14.57
C THR A 131 6.44 -14.81 -14.56
N ALA A 132 5.22 -14.90 -14.04
CA ALA A 132 4.31 -13.75 -14.01
C ALA A 132 4.86 -12.62 -13.10
N GLY A 133 4.85 -11.39 -13.58
CA GLY A 133 5.18 -10.19 -12.80
C GLY A 133 3.94 -9.36 -12.49
N ALA A 134 3.21 -8.95 -13.52
CA ALA A 134 1.93 -8.27 -13.41
C ALA A 134 0.96 -8.75 -14.50
N ASN A 135 -0.31 -8.85 -14.15
CA ASN A 135 -1.39 -9.21 -15.06
C ASN A 135 -2.53 -8.21 -14.94
N PHE A 136 -2.91 -7.62 -16.07
CA PHE A 136 -4.04 -6.74 -16.23
C PHE A 136 -5.07 -7.49 -17.08
N ASN A 137 -6.20 -7.84 -16.47
CA ASN A 137 -7.32 -8.44 -17.17
C ASN A 137 -8.42 -7.40 -17.30
N GLY A 138 -8.84 -7.11 -18.53
CA GLY A 138 -9.88 -6.13 -18.84
C GLY A 138 -11.28 -6.52 -18.37
N GLY A 139 -11.49 -7.78 -17.95
CA GLY A 139 -12.78 -8.31 -17.54
C GLY A 139 -13.67 -8.66 -18.73
N THR A 140 -14.88 -9.08 -18.43
CA THR A 140 -15.93 -9.42 -19.39
C THR A 140 -17.09 -8.42 -19.30
N SER A 141 -18.20 -8.69 -19.98
CA SER A 141 -19.44 -7.95 -19.75
C SER A 141 -20.15 -8.34 -18.44
N ALA A 142 -19.76 -9.47 -17.84
CA ALA A 142 -20.34 -10.00 -16.60
C ALA A 142 -19.40 -9.82 -15.41
N ASP A 143 -18.09 -9.73 -15.67
CA ASP A 143 -17.03 -9.58 -14.67
C ASP A 143 -16.19 -8.33 -14.97
N GLY A 144 -15.85 -7.56 -13.96
CA GLY A 144 -14.98 -6.39 -13.99
C GLY A 144 -13.51 -6.74 -14.21
N SER A 145 -12.71 -5.69 -14.37
CA SER A 145 -11.28 -5.81 -14.60
C SER A 145 -10.54 -6.17 -13.31
N THR A 146 -9.37 -6.80 -13.48
CA THR A 146 -8.46 -7.11 -12.36
C THR A 146 -7.03 -6.68 -12.67
N LEU A 147 -6.32 -6.26 -11.64
CA LEU A 147 -4.86 -6.12 -11.62
C LEU A 147 -4.32 -7.09 -10.59
N THR A 148 -3.44 -8.00 -11.00
CA THR A 148 -2.72 -8.91 -10.10
C THR A 148 -1.22 -8.74 -10.28
N MET A 149 -0.50 -8.44 -9.19
CA MET A 149 0.97 -8.40 -9.18
C MET A 149 1.53 -9.53 -8.34
N TYR A 150 2.69 -10.02 -8.74
CA TYR A 150 3.34 -11.19 -8.16
C TYR A 150 4.70 -10.81 -7.57
N SER A 151 5.06 -11.49 -6.50
CA SER A 151 6.41 -11.47 -5.96
C SER A 151 7.40 -12.17 -6.89
N ALA A 152 8.71 -12.00 -6.64
CA ALA A 152 9.76 -12.77 -7.30
C ALA A 152 9.60 -14.30 -7.16
N GLY A 153 8.87 -14.76 -6.13
CA GLY A 153 8.53 -16.18 -5.94
C GLY A 153 7.26 -16.63 -6.68
N GLY A 154 6.67 -15.79 -7.52
CA GLY A 154 5.45 -16.09 -8.30
C GLY A 154 4.15 -16.12 -7.48
N SER A 155 4.18 -15.77 -6.20
CA SER A 155 2.97 -15.63 -5.38
C SER A 155 2.34 -14.26 -5.60
N SER A 156 1.02 -14.20 -5.78
CA SER A 156 0.29 -12.93 -5.87
C SER A 156 0.41 -12.17 -4.55
N THR A 157 0.82 -10.90 -4.62
CA THR A 157 1.03 -10.02 -3.47
C THR A 157 0.06 -8.85 -3.46
N ILE A 158 -0.27 -8.31 -4.63
CA ILE A 158 -1.21 -7.19 -4.77
C ILE A 158 -2.32 -7.61 -5.74
N LYS A 159 -3.57 -7.40 -5.35
CA LYS A 159 -4.73 -7.63 -6.20
C LYS A 159 -5.70 -6.45 -6.11
N LEU A 160 -6.09 -5.89 -7.24
CA LEU A 160 -7.23 -4.98 -7.38
C LEU A 160 -8.29 -5.67 -8.23
N ASP A 161 -9.54 -5.71 -7.76
CA ASP A 161 -10.65 -6.42 -8.38
C ASP A 161 -11.89 -5.52 -8.43
N ALA A 162 -12.37 -5.21 -9.63
CA ALA A 162 -13.45 -4.25 -9.83
C ALA A 162 -14.86 -4.80 -9.53
N ASP A 163 -15.03 -6.13 -9.43
CA ASP A 163 -16.33 -6.75 -9.11
C ASP A 163 -16.59 -6.93 -7.63
N ILE A 164 -15.51 -6.96 -6.85
CA ILE A 164 -15.60 -7.19 -5.42
C ILE A 164 -15.77 -5.84 -4.74
N VAL A 165 -16.61 -5.80 -3.71
CA VAL A 165 -16.76 -4.64 -2.83
C VAL A 165 -16.11 -4.91 -1.47
N GLY A 166 -15.65 -3.86 -0.80
CA GLY A 166 -15.02 -3.95 0.52
C GLY A 166 -13.57 -4.43 0.47
N ASN A 167 -13.09 -5.03 1.56
CA ASN A 167 -11.65 -5.36 1.73
C ASN A 167 -11.12 -6.36 0.69
N GLY A 168 -11.97 -7.19 0.09
CA GLY A 168 -11.56 -8.14 -0.94
C GLY A 168 -11.30 -7.50 -2.32
N ALA A 169 -11.73 -6.26 -2.52
CA ALA A 169 -11.53 -5.50 -3.76
C ALA A 169 -10.08 -5.02 -3.93
N ALA A 170 -9.37 -4.84 -2.82
CA ALA A 170 -7.98 -4.39 -2.78
C ALA A 170 -7.22 -5.22 -1.75
N VAL A 171 -6.50 -6.23 -2.22
CA VAL A 171 -5.60 -7.04 -1.40
C VAL A 171 -4.19 -6.48 -1.56
N LEU A 172 -3.60 -6.07 -0.45
CA LEU A 172 -2.21 -5.62 -0.37
C LEU A 172 -1.46 -6.51 0.62
N PRO A 173 -0.13 -6.61 0.55
CA PRO A 173 0.66 -7.32 1.55
C PRO A 173 0.48 -6.70 2.94
N ASP A 174 0.69 -7.50 3.99
CA ASP A 174 0.70 -6.98 5.36
C ASP A 174 1.71 -5.83 5.49
N SER A 175 1.30 -4.75 6.15
CA SER A 175 2.09 -3.51 6.28
C SER A 175 2.44 -2.81 4.97
N ALA A 176 1.72 -3.08 3.86
CA ALA A 176 2.00 -2.44 2.58
C ALA A 176 1.48 -1.00 2.46
N ILE A 177 0.46 -0.64 3.24
CA ILE A 177 0.02 0.76 3.38
C ILE A 177 0.86 1.37 4.49
N SER A 178 1.57 2.46 4.19
CA SER A 178 2.34 3.16 5.21
C SER A 178 1.40 3.70 6.29
N SER A 179 1.85 3.77 7.54
CA SER A 179 1.06 4.38 8.62
C SER A 179 0.67 5.83 8.32
N ALA A 180 1.50 6.54 7.54
CA ALA A 180 1.21 7.87 7.01
C ALA A 180 0.02 7.88 6.03
N GLU A 181 -0.12 6.85 5.18
CA GLU A 181 -1.24 6.69 4.24
C GLU A 181 -2.52 6.20 4.92
N MET A 182 -2.43 5.51 6.06
CA MET A 182 -3.58 5.17 6.90
C MET A 182 -4.15 6.37 7.67
N TRP A 183 -3.66 7.60 7.40
CA TRP A 183 -4.11 8.85 8.03
C TRP A 183 -4.17 8.80 9.56
N ASN A 184 -3.35 7.93 10.16
CA ASN A 184 -3.32 7.69 11.60
C ASN A 184 -4.72 7.43 12.22
N GLU A 185 -5.55 6.60 11.59
CA GLU A 185 -6.91 6.32 12.06
C GLU A 185 -7.01 6.03 13.58
N PRO A 186 -8.09 6.50 14.26
CA PRO A 186 -8.32 6.22 15.66
C PRO A 186 -8.37 4.71 15.95
N GLY A 187 -7.67 4.29 16.99
CA GLY A 187 -7.64 2.90 17.47
C GLY A 187 -8.44 2.72 18.76
N LEU A 188 -8.93 1.50 19.03
CA LEU A 188 -9.65 1.16 20.25
C LEU A 188 -9.05 -0.10 20.89
N ALA A 189 -8.75 -0.03 22.18
CA ALA A 189 -8.46 -1.19 23.01
C ALA A 189 -9.34 -1.15 24.27
N ALA A 190 -9.83 -2.29 24.73
CA ALA A 190 -10.62 -2.35 25.95
C ALA A 190 -10.37 -3.66 26.70
N ASN A 191 -10.46 -3.58 28.03
CA ASN A 191 -10.46 -4.74 28.91
C ASN A 191 -11.54 -4.58 29.98
N ASN A 192 -12.20 -5.68 30.32
CA ASN A 192 -13.21 -5.75 31.36
C ASN A 192 -12.96 -6.99 32.23
N THR A 193 -13.01 -6.83 33.54
CA THR A 193 -13.00 -7.96 34.46
C THR A 193 -14.34 -8.05 35.18
N THR A 194 -14.80 -9.27 35.44
CA THR A 194 -16.09 -9.52 36.10
C THR A 194 -15.93 -9.84 37.59
N SER A 195 -14.70 -10.12 38.04
CA SER A 195 -14.41 -10.42 39.44
C SER A 195 -14.40 -9.15 40.29
N GLY A 196 -15.01 -9.23 41.48
CA GLY A 196 -14.81 -8.24 42.52
C GLY A 196 -13.43 -8.41 43.15
N LEU A 197 -12.71 -7.31 43.34
CA LEU A 197 -11.41 -7.29 44.01
C LEU A 197 -11.54 -6.50 45.31
N ASN A 198 -11.14 -7.10 46.43
CA ASN A 198 -11.05 -6.37 47.70
C ASN A 198 -9.95 -5.32 47.59
N LEU A 199 -10.29 -4.08 47.88
CA LEU A 199 -9.32 -2.99 47.92
C LEU A 199 -8.51 -3.08 49.22
N THR A 200 -7.30 -2.53 49.15
CA THR A 200 -6.43 -2.36 50.31
C THR A 200 -6.01 -0.89 50.39
N ILE A 201 -5.31 -0.50 51.45
CA ILE A 201 -4.72 0.84 51.57
C ILE A 201 -3.62 1.12 50.53
N ALA A 202 -3.21 0.12 49.74
CA ALA A 202 -2.33 0.30 48.60
C ALA A 202 -3.13 0.32 47.30
N MET A 203 -2.66 1.11 46.34
CA MET A 203 -3.20 1.16 44.99
C MET A 203 -3.01 -0.19 44.30
N THR A 204 -4.08 -0.72 43.72
CA THR A 204 -4.09 -2.06 43.10
C THR A 204 -4.73 -2.01 41.72
N ASP A 205 -4.10 -2.67 40.75
CA ASP A 205 -4.61 -2.82 39.38
C ASP A 205 -5.96 -3.56 39.38
N GLN A 206 -7.02 -2.89 38.91
CA GLN A 206 -8.36 -3.45 38.78
C GLN A 206 -8.64 -3.96 37.36
N ALA A 207 -8.17 -3.21 36.36
CA ALA A 207 -8.20 -3.59 34.96
C ALA A 207 -6.99 -2.97 34.23
N THR A 208 -6.41 -3.73 33.30
CA THR A 208 -5.22 -3.31 32.55
C THR A 208 -5.50 -3.39 31.06
N VAL A 209 -5.17 -2.35 30.30
CA VAL A 209 -5.31 -2.33 28.84
C VAL A 209 -3.98 -1.97 28.20
N THR A 210 -3.60 -2.69 27.16
CA THR A 210 -2.45 -2.35 26.31
C THR A 210 -2.97 -1.89 24.96
N VAL A 211 -2.50 -0.73 24.49
CA VAL A 211 -2.81 -0.19 23.17
C VAL A 211 -1.50 -0.02 22.39
N THR A 212 -1.50 -0.49 21.14
CA THR A 212 -0.38 -0.27 20.21
C THR A 212 -0.73 0.90 19.30
N ILE A 213 0.11 1.93 19.30
CA ILE A 213 -0.09 3.14 18.49
C ILE A 213 0.94 3.17 17.34
N PRO A 214 0.52 3.54 16.12
CA PRO A 214 1.38 3.50 14.94
C PRO A 214 2.33 4.71 14.84
N THR A 215 2.01 5.81 15.50
CA THR A 215 2.77 7.07 15.50
C THR A 215 2.61 7.79 16.84
N ALA A 216 3.24 8.96 16.99
CA ALA A 216 2.93 9.85 18.11
C ALA A 216 1.45 10.26 18.09
N GLY A 217 0.86 10.48 19.27
CA GLY A 217 -0.52 10.91 19.41
C GLY A 217 -1.03 10.81 20.84
N TYR A 218 -2.35 10.91 21.00
CA TYR A 218 -3.06 10.91 22.26
C TYR A 218 -3.69 9.56 22.55
N VAL A 219 -3.73 9.18 23.82
CA VAL A 219 -4.53 8.06 24.31
C VAL A 219 -5.52 8.59 25.32
N LEU A 220 -6.80 8.58 24.96
CA LEU A 220 -7.93 8.94 25.81
C LEU A 220 -8.43 7.68 26.51
N LEU A 221 -8.38 7.68 27.84
CA LEU A 221 -8.76 6.54 28.66
C LEU A 221 -10.05 6.80 29.41
N PHE A 222 -10.91 5.79 29.45
CA PHE A 222 -12.15 5.77 30.23
C PHE A 222 -12.17 4.54 31.12
N GLY A 223 -12.11 4.76 32.43
CA GLY A 223 -12.26 3.75 33.47
C GLY A 223 -13.65 3.84 34.08
N LYS A 224 -14.32 2.70 34.30
CA LYS A 224 -15.58 2.65 35.08
C LYS A 224 -15.65 1.40 35.92
N ALA A 225 -16.29 1.50 37.08
CA ALA A 225 -16.54 0.36 37.98
C ALA A 225 -17.65 0.71 38.98
N PHE A 226 -17.91 -0.19 39.93
CA PHE A 226 -18.69 0.09 41.13
C PHE A 226 -17.85 -0.20 42.37
N PHE A 227 -17.88 0.69 43.35
CA PHE A 227 -17.42 0.36 44.69
C PHE A 227 -18.58 -0.19 45.51
N SER A 228 -18.39 -1.38 46.10
CA SER A 228 -19.24 -1.90 47.16
C SER A 228 -18.56 -1.65 48.49
N MET A 229 -19.19 -0.84 49.35
CA MET A 229 -18.65 -0.41 50.63
C MET A 229 -19.59 -0.86 51.74
N GLY A 230 -19.02 -1.49 52.78
CA GLY A 230 -19.80 -1.92 53.94
C GLY A 230 -18.96 -2.24 55.17
N GLY A 231 -19.57 -2.88 56.17
CA GLY A 231 -18.89 -3.46 57.32
C GLY A 231 -18.50 -2.50 58.45
N THR A 232 -18.73 -1.19 58.33
CA THR A 232 -18.29 -0.20 59.34
C THR A 232 -19.38 0.78 59.77
N ARG A 233 -19.15 1.40 60.93
CA ARG A 233 -19.95 2.55 61.44
C ARG A 233 -19.20 3.88 61.32
N GLY A 234 -17.91 3.82 60.97
CA GLY A 234 -17.08 4.99 60.76
C GLY A 234 -16.97 5.34 59.29
N THR A 235 -15.90 6.06 58.98
CA THR A 235 -15.54 6.46 57.63
C THR A 235 -15.35 5.26 56.70
N ASN A 236 -15.86 5.34 55.46
CA ASN A 236 -15.61 4.35 54.43
C ASN A 236 -15.49 5.03 53.07
N TYR A 237 -14.27 5.19 52.57
CA TYR A 237 -13.95 5.74 51.25
C TYR A 237 -13.08 4.78 50.45
N ALA A 238 -13.11 4.98 49.15
CA ALA A 238 -12.12 4.47 48.22
C ALA A 238 -11.84 5.49 47.12
N TYR A 239 -10.67 5.33 46.51
CA TYR A 239 -10.20 6.12 45.38
C TYR A 239 -10.03 5.21 44.18
N ALA A 240 -10.30 5.75 42.99
CA ALA A 240 -9.91 5.13 41.73
C ALA A 240 -9.24 6.15 40.82
N GLN A 241 -8.28 5.69 40.03
CA GLN A 241 -7.56 6.51 39.06
C GLN A 241 -7.15 5.69 37.84
N ILE A 242 -6.55 6.34 36.85
CA ILE A 242 -5.90 5.69 35.73
C ILE A 242 -4.41 6.05 35.74
N ASP A 243 -3.52 5.04 35.68
CA ASP A 243 -2.07 5.25 35.65
C ASP A 243 -1.32 4.28 34.70
N GLU A 244 -0.08 4.61 34.37
CA GLU A 244 0.87 3.80 33.60
C GLU A 244 1.79 2.94 34.46
N THR A 245 1.87 3.23 35.76
CA THR A 245 2.69 2.49 36.72
C THR A 245 1.78 1.68 37.62
N SER A 246 2.11 0.40 37.87
CA SER A 246 1.34 -0.41 38.81
C SER A 246 1.63 0.01 40.25
N GLY A 247 0.58 0.18 41.05
CA GLY A 247 0.69 0.61 42.43
C GLY A 247 1.03 2.09 42.57
N GLY A 248 0.58 2.92 41.62
CA GLY A 248 0.79 4.37 41.64
C GLY A 248 0.22 5.06 42.89
N GLY A 249 0.64 6.30 43.14
CA GLY A 249 0.04 7.15 44.18
C GLY A 249 -1.24 7.81 43.67
N THR A 250 -2.04 8.43 44.54
CA THR A 250 -3.20 9.22 44.10
C THR A 250 -2.76 10.50 43.40
N ASP A 251 -2.96 10.59 42.09
CA ASP A 251 -2.60 11.76 41.28
C ASP A 251 -3.78 12.74 41.20
N ALA A 252 -3.71 13.87 41.90
CA ALA A 252 -4.69 14.94 41.71
C ALA A 252 -4.51 15.62 40.33
N PRO A 253 -5.59 16.01 39.63
CA PRO A 253 -7.02 15.81 39.93
C PRO A 253 -7.60 14.56 39.24
N TYR A 254 -6.78 13.58 38.88
CA TYR A 254 -7.15 12.44 38.03
C TYR A 254 -7.71 11.22 38.76
N TYR A 255 -7.86 11.31 40.08
CA TYR A 255 -8.57 10.31 40.85
C TYR A 255 -10.00 10.75 41.14
N VAL A 256 -10.88 9.78 41.35
CA VAL A 256 -12.23 9.98 41.88
C VAL A 256 -12.32 9.33 43.25
N ALA A 257 -13.06 9.96 44.15
CA ALA A 257 -13.36 9.42 45.47
C ALA A 257 -14.86 9.14 45.58
N ALA A 258 -15.22 8.05 46.26
CA ALA A 258 -16.59 7.80 46.68
C ALA A 258 -16.59 7.19 48.09
N GLY A 259 -17.66 7.41 48.85
CA GLY A 259 -17.76 6.90 50.21
C GLY A 259 -18.65 7.72 51.13
N THR A 260 -18.48 7.50 52.44
CA THR A 260 -19.22 8.15 53.52
C THR A 260 -18.32 8.48 54.71
N ASP A 261 -18.41 9.70 55.24
CA ASP A 261 -17.61 10.16 56.39
C ASP A 261 -18.03 9.53 57.73
N SER A 262 -19.33 9.50 58.00
CA SER A 262 -19.88 9.14 59.33
C SER A 262 -21.22 8.38 59.26
N ALA A 263 -21.61 7.91 58.08
CA ALA A 263 -22.82 7.12 57.93
C ALA A 263 -22.59 5.66 58.33
N ILE A 264 -23.57 5.05 58.99
CA ILE A 264 -23.55 3.62 59.28
C ILE A 264 -23.64 2.85 57.96
N SER A 265 -22.52 2.28 57.50
CA SER A 265 -22.40 1.44 56.31
C SER A 265 -22.26 -0.03 56.72
N THR A 266 -23.15 -0.54 57.58
CA THR A 266 -23.09 -1.96 57.98
C THR A 266 -23.60 -2.92 56.90
N GLY A 267 -24.36 -2.42 55.91
CA GLY A 267 -24.74 -3.16 54.70
C GLY A 267 -23.90 -2.72 53.49
N SER A 268 -24.05 -3.42 52.37
CA SER A 268 -23.38 -3.06 51.11
C SER A 268 -24.04 -1.85 50.44
N LEU A 269 -23.31 -0.76 50.36
CA LEU A 269 -23.64 0.42 49.57
C LEU A 269 -22.87 0.37 48.25
N PHE A 270 -23.53 0.73 47.15
CA PHE A 270 -22.92 0.69 45.81
C PHE A 270 -22.77 2.09 45.25
N TYR A 271 -21.54 2.44 44.89
CA TYR A 271 -21.20 3.74 44.30
C TYR A 271 -20.65 3.52 42.89
N PRO A 272 -21.31 4.03 41.83
CA PRO A 272 -20.74 4.02 40.50
C PRO A 272 -19.55 4.98 40.46
N ILE A 273 -18.47 4.57 39.80
CA ILE A 273 -17.30 5.41 39.56
C ILE A 273 -16.98 5.47 38.07
N ALA A 274 -16.51 6.64 37.64
CA ALA A 274 -16.01 6.87 36.29
C ALA A 274 -14.78 7.76 36.37
N VAL A 275 -13.69 7.33 35.74
CA VAL A 275 -12.41 8.04 35.68
C VAL A 275 -12.07 8.28 34.22
N GLN A 276 -11.50 9.43 33.91
CA GLN A 276 -10.96 9.73 32.59
C GLN A 276 -9.56 10.34 32.71
N ARG A 277 -8.66 9.98 31.80
CA ARG A 277 -7.33 10.57 31.70
C ARG A 277 -6.85 10.58 30.25
N VAL A 278 -6.11 11.60 29.87
CA VAL A 278 -5.49 11.71 28.55
C VAL A 278 -3.99 11.68 28.70
N TYR A 279 -3.33 10.84 27.90
CA TYR A 279 -1.88 10.78 27.80
C TYR A 279 -1.44 11.17 26.40
N TYR A 280 -0.30 11.85 26.29
CA TYR A 280 0.39 12.05 25.02
C TYR A 280 1.58 11.08 24.92
N LYS A 281 1.72 10.42 23.77
CA LYS A 281 2.81 9.49 23.46
C LYS A 281 3.62 10.01 22.30
N ALA A 282 4.91 10.23 22.52
CA ALA A 282 5.79 10.89 21.57
C ALA A 282 6.28 9.98 20.43
N SER A 283 6.00 8.68 20.47
CA SER A 283 6.48 7.71 19.49
C SER A 283 5.51 6.55 19.31
N ALA A 284 5.65 5.81 18.21
CA ALA A 284 4.98 4.53 18.04
C ALA A 284 5.39 3.54 19.15
N GLY A 285 4.51 2.60 19.50
CA GLY A 285 4.80 1.59 20.51
C GLY A 285 3.56 1.01 21.18
N SER A 286 3.79 0.04 22.09
CA SER A 286 2.75 -0.53 22.95
C SER A 286 2.80 0.11 24.32
N TYR A 287 1.68 0.70 24.75
CA TYR A 287 1.54 1.40 26.02
C TYR A 287 0.50 0.71 26.89
N THR A 288 0.82 0.51 28.17
CA THR A 288 -0.06 -0.21 29.10
C THR A 288 -0.58 0.75 30.16
N PHE A 289 -1.90 0.81 30.28
CA PHE A 289 -2.62 1.64 31.23
C PHE A 289 -3.43 0.77 32.19
N ARG A 290 -3.62 1.26 33.40
CA ARG A 290 -4.28 0.56 34.50
C ARG A 290 -5.36 1.43 35.09
N LEU A 291 -6.55 0.88 35.26
CA LEU A 291 -7.55 1.39 36.18
C LEU A 291 -7.17 0.82 37.53
N GLU A 292 -6.79 1.69 38.45
CA GLU A 292 -6.38 1.30 39.79
C GLU A 292 -7.36 1.81 40.83
N ALA A 293 -7.42 1.13 41.96
CA ALA A 293 -8.19 1.58 43.11
C ALA A 293 -7.53 1.18 44.43
N MET A 294 -7.86 1.95 45.48
CA MET A 294 -7.44 1.70 46.87
C MET A 294 -8.56 2.09 47.83
N GLU A 295 -8.55 1.49 49.02
CA GLU A 295 -9.37 1.94 50.14
C GLU A 295 -8.71 3.14 50.84
N TYR A 296 -9.51 3.97 51.50
CA TYR A 296 -8.99 5.09 52.27
C TYR A 296 -8.29 4.61 53.55
N PRO A 297 -7.05 5.06 53.84
CA PRO A 297 -6.23 4.54 54.94
C PRO A 297 -6.81 4.70 56.35
N THR A 298 -7.75 5.61 56.55
CA THR A 298 -8.41 5.84 57.85
C THR A 298 -9.87 5.37 57.86
N ASN A 299 -10.21 4.41 56.99
CA ASN A 299 -11.48 3.71 57.06
C ASN A 299 -11.73 3.12 58.46
N GLY A 300 -12.96 3.20 58.93
CA GLY A 300 -13.36 2.73 60.25
C GLY A 300 -13.20 1.21 60.39
N ALA A 301 -12.89 0.73 61.59
CA ALA A 301 -12.67 -0.68 61.86
C ALA A 301 -13.80 -1.59 61.29
N GLY A 302 -13.40 -2.65 60.61
CA GLY A 302 -14.32 -3.59 59.96
C GLY A 302 -14.83 -3.16 58.57
N ALA A 303 -14.38 -1.99 58.08
CA ALA A 303 -14.68 -1.57 56.70
C ALA A 303 -14.25 -2.64 55.71
N ASN A 304 -15.11 -2.91 54.74
CA ASN A 304 -14.85 -3.76 53.60
C ASN A 304 -15.22 -3.00 52.33
N THR A 305 -14.25 -2.86 51.43
CA THR A 305 -14.45 -2.15 50.18
C THR A 305 -13.99 -2.99 49.01
N ILE A 306 -14.88 -3.21 48.06
CA ILE A 306 -14.67 -4.08 46.90
C ILE A 306 -14.92 -3.28 45.63
N CYS A 307 -14.03 -3.38 44.65
CA CYS A 307 -14.26 -2.86 43.31
C CYS A 307 -14.86 -3.96 42.42
N TYR A 308 -16.06 -3.71 41.88
CA TYR A 308 -16.80 -4.62 41.02
C TYR A 308 -16.84 -4.13 39.57
N HIS A 309 -16.73 -5.08 38.66
CA HIS A 309 -16.85 -4.88 37.21
C HIS A 309 -15.96 -3.75 36.65
N PRO A 310 -14.67 -3.68 37.01
CA PRO A 310 -13.80 -2.65 36.47
C PRO A 310 -13.62 -2.86 34.96
N MET A 311 -13.80 -1.78 34.21
CA MET A 311 -13.62 -1.74 32.77
C MET A 311 -12.74 -0.54 32.42
N LEU A 312 -11.76 -0.77 31.57
CA LEU A 312 -10.88 0.26 31.04
C LEU A 312 -10.88 0.22 29.51
N THR A 313 -11.18 1.36 28.90
CA THR A 313 -11.13 1.57 27.46
C THR A 313 -10.07 2.61 27.13
N ALA A 314 -9.23 2.32 26.14
CA ALA A 314 -8.25 3.23 25.56
C ALA A 314 -8.65 3.54 24.11
N VAL A 315 -8.72 4.83 23.79
CA VAL A 315 -8.96 5.34 22.44
C VAL A 315 -7.70 6.09 21.99
N TYR A 316 -7.05 5.61 20.93
CA TYR A 316 -5.96 6.32 20.29
C TYR A 316 -6.51 7.41 19.37
N LEU A 317 -5.98 8.61 19.48
CA LEU A 317 -6.32 9.77 18.66
C LEU A 317 -5.00 10.38 18.14
N PRO A 318 -4.76 10.41 16.83
CA PRO A 318 -3.44 10.77 16.31
C PRO A 318 -3.08 12.24 16.49
N THR A 319 -4.08 13.12 16.36
CA THR A 319 -3.94 14.56 16.33
C THR A 319 -5.03 15.19 17.17
N SER A 320 -4.72 16.35 17.73
CA SER A 320 -5.70 17.16 18.43
C SER A 320 -6.31 18.21 17.47
N TYR A 321 -7.62 18.44 17.56
CA TYR A 321 -8.28 19.54 16.84
C TYR A 321 -8.44 20.81 17.71
N GLY A 322 -7.92 20.79 18.93
CA GLY A 322 -8.01 21.88 19.89
C GLY A 322 -7.04 21.69 21.06
N THR A 323 -7.00 22.66 21.98
CA THR A 323 -6.19 22.59 23.21
C THR A 323 -6.50 21.31 24.01
N VAL A 324 -5.46 20.59 24.44
CA VAL A 324 -5.61 19.42 25.32
C VAL A 324 -4.93 19.72 26.64
N ASN A 325 -5.69 20.30 27.57
CA ASN A 325 -5.16 20.71 28.85
C ASN A 325 -5.00 19.52 29.80
N THR A 326 -3.86 19.46 30.49
CA THR A 326 -3.57 18.48 31.53
C THR A 326 -2.88 19.17 32.71
N PHE A 327 -3.06 18.65 33.91
CA PHE A 327 -2.32 18.98 35.10
C PHE A 327 -1.11 18.07 35.26
N LEU A 328 0.00 18.66 35.70
CA LEU A 328 1.26 17.98 35.97
C LEU A 328 1.78 18.30 37.37
N SER A 329 2.59 17.39 37.88
CA SER A 329 3.40 17.64 39.08
C SER A 329 4.50 18.68 38.81
N ALA A 330 5.03 19.29 39.88
CA ALA A 330 6.14 20.22 39.77
C ALA A 330 7.39 19.62 39.09
N ALA A 331 7.60 18.30 39.21
CA ALA A 331 8.73 17.60 38.60
C ALA A 331 8.65 17.53 37.07
N GLN A 332 7.43 17.41 36.53
CA GLN A 332 7.18 17.26 35.09
C GLN A 332 7.07 18.61 34.35
N ARG A 333 6.92 19.71 35.09
CA ARG A 333 6.77 21.06 34.53
C ARG A 333 7.85 21.41 33.51
N GLY A 334 9.10 20.99 33.74
CA GLY A 334 10.23 21.30 32.88
C GLY A 334 10.15 20.73 31.46
N GLU A 335 9.21 19.82 31.20
CA GLU A 335 8.97 19.26 29.87
C GLU A 335 8.20 20.21 28.94
N PHE A 336 7.61 21.30 29.49
CA PHE A 336 6.73 22.22 28.78
C PHE A 336 7.32 23.63 28.76
N GLU A 337 7.11 24.34 27.65
CA GLU A 337 7.53 25.74 27.50
C GLU A 337 6.57 26.68 28.22
N THR A 338 5.27 26.37 28.16
CA THR A 338 4.24 27.12 28.90
C THR A 338 3.60 26.26 29.99
N SER A 339 3.40 26.86 31.16
CA SER A 339 2.71 26.24 32.28
C SER A 339 2.07 27.31 33.17
N GLU A 340 0.85 27.04 33.62
CA GLU A 340 0.13 27.89 34.57
C GLU A 340 0.04 27.17 35.92
N ALA A 341 0.49 27.80 36.99
CA ALA A 341 0.34 27.26 38.33
C ALA A 341 -1.11 27.40 38.78
N VAL A 342 -1.76 26.29 39.10
CA VAL A 342 -3.14 26.23 39.56
C VAL A 342 -3.15 25.66 40.97
N ALA A 343 -3.65 26.45 41.92
CA ALA A 343 -3.95 25.94 43.25
C ALA A 343 -5.18 25.05 43.15
N THR A 344 -5.03 23.79 43.52
CA THR A 344 -6.14 22.83 43.58
C THR A 344 -6.45 22.53 45.03
N ASP A 345 -7.70 22.77 45.41
CA ASP A 345 -8.25 22.26 46.66
C ASP A 345 -8.58 20.78 46.43
N THR A 346 -7.67 19.92 46.87
CA THR A 346 -7.92 18.48 46.93
C THR A 346 -8.61 18.19 48.26
N PRO A 347 -9.65 17.34 48.30
CA PRO A 347 -10.15 16.83 49.56
C PRO A 347 -8.97 16.28 50.35
N ALA A 348 -8.78 16.72 51.59
CA ALA A 348 -7.64 16.34 52.42
C ALA A 348 -7.51 14.81 52.43
N GLY A 349 -6.56 14.33 51.64
CA GLY A 349 -6.31 12.91 51.45
C GLY A 349 -5.36 12.41 52.52
N PRO A 350 -5.18 11.08 52.62
CA PRO A 350 -4.20 10.51 53.54
C PRO A 350 -2.77 10.88 53.14
N ALA A 351 -2.54 11.15 51.85
CA ALA A 351 -1.26 11.57 51.29
C ALA A 351 -1.02 13.08 51.39
N ASP A 352 -2.08 13.89 51.51
CA ASP A 352 -1.98 15.34 51.66
C ASP A 352 -3.07 15.87 52.60
N PRO A 353 -2.79 15.92 53.91
CA PRO A 353 -3.75 16.42 54.89
C PRO A 353 -3.97 17.93 54.81
N SER A 354 -3.12 18.67 54.08
CA SER A 354 -3.31 20.12 53.88
C SER A 354 -4.44 20.42 52.91
N GLY A 355 -4.76 19.46 52.02
CA GLY A 355 -5.76 19.60 50.98
C GLY A 355 -5.42 20.63 49.91
N GLN A 356 -4.22 21.21 49.91
CA GLN A 356 -3.82 22.23 48.93
C GLN A 356 -2.58 21.79 48.18
N GLN A 357 -2.76 21.51 46.89
CA GLN A 357 -1.66 21.20 45.97
C GLN A 357 -1.58 22.25 44.87
N THR A 358 -0.36 22.72 44.62
CA THR A 358 -0.08 23.51 43.41
C THR A 358 0.26 22.55 42.28
N LEU A 359 -0.63 22.46 41.30
CA LEU A 359 -0.41 21.73 40.06
C LEU A 359 -0.08 22.70 38.93
N TYR A 360 0.46 22.17 37.83
CA TYR A 360 0.75 22.98 36.64
C TYR A 360 -0.12 22.54 35.49
N GLN A 361 -1.01 23.42 35.03
CA GLN A 361 -1.79 23.21 33.83
C GLN A 361 -0.93 23.50 32.60
N VAL A 362 -0.90 22.57 31.65
CA VAL A 362 -0.15 22.67 30.39
C VAL A 362 -1.01 22.21 29.21
N ASP A 363 -0.67 22.64 27.99
CA ASP A 363 -1.28 22.15 26.74
C ASP A 363 -0.42 21.01 26.16
N LEU A 364 -0.97 19.79 26.09
CA LEU A 364 -0.27 18.63 25.55
C LEU A 364 0.12 18.79 24.08
N ARG A 365 -0.47 19.74 23.34
CA ARG A 365 -0.06 20.06 21.96
C ARG A 365 1.37 20.56 21.83
N GLU A 366 1.97 21.08 22.90
CA GLU A 366 3.40 21.43 22.86
C GLU A 366 4.27 20.20 22.56
N LEU A 367 3.90 19.04 23.11
CA LEU A 367 4.58 17.78 22.82
C LEU A 367 4.29 17.26 21.42
N GLU A 368 3.07 17.48 20.91
CA GLU A 368 2.69 17.23 19.51
C GLU A 368 3.58 18.03 18.56
N MET A 369 3.67 19.34 18.74
CA MET A 369 4.50 20.23 17.93
C MET A 369 5.99 19.87 18.02
N ARG A 370 6.47 19.48 19.21
CA ARG A 370 7.85 19.05 19.40
C ARG A 370 8.15 17.74 18.65
N ALA A 371 7.23 16.78 18.66
CA ALA A 371 7.37 15.52 17.92
C ALA A 371 7.35 15.77 16.41
N VAL A 372 6.43 16.59 15.91
CA VAL A 372 6.35 16.98 14.49
C VAL A 372 7.63 17.68 14.04
N LYS A 373 8.15 18.62 14.84
CA LYS A 373 9.42 19.30 14.54
C LYS A 373 10.59 18.32 14.51
N ALA A 374 10.69 17.43 15.48
CA ALA A 374 11.73 16.40 15.54
C ALA A 374 11.67 15.46 14.33
N GLN A 375 10.46 15.08 13.89
CA GLN A 375 10.27 14.27 12.68
C GLN A 375 10.70 15.02 11.42
N ALA A 376 10.29 16.28 11.26
CA ALA A 376 10.69 17.10 10.11
C ALA A 376 12.20 17.32 10.05
N GLU A 377 12.87 17.50 11.19
CA GLU A 377 14.33 17.59 11.27
C GLU A 377 15.01 16.26 10.92
N ALA A 378 14.47 15.13 11.38
CA ALA A 378 14.97 13.80 11.04
C ALA A 378 14.84 13.50 9.54
N GLU A 379 13.70 13.84 8.92
CA GLU A 379 13.49 13.68 7.48
C GLU A 379 14.42 14.59 6.65
N ARG A 380 14.70 15.81 7.14
CA ARG A 380 15.69 16.69 6.50
C ARG A 380 17.08 16.08 6.55
N MET A 381 17.51 15.58 7.72
CA MET A 381 18.81 14.93 7.87
C MET A 381 18.93 13.65 7.02
N GLN A 382 17.85 12.87 6.87
CA GLN A 382 17.84 11.70 6.01
C GLN A 382 17.98 12.05 4.53
N ARG A 383 17.32 13.13 4.07
CA ARG A 383 17.48 13.64 2.71
C ARG A 383 18.90 14.12 2.45
N GLU A 384 19.46 14.93 3.33
CA GLU A 384 20.85 15.40 3.24
C GLU A 384 21.85 14.24 3.19
N LEU A 385 21.63 13.18 3.99
CA LEU A 385 22.47 11.99 3.99
C LEU A 385 22.37 11.20 2.67
N MET A 386 21.16 11.10 2.08
CA MET A 386 20.94 10.41 0.81
C MET A 386 21.59 11.16 -0.35
N GLU A 387 21.46 12.48 -0.38
CA GLU A 387 22.11 13.35 -1.36
C GLU A 387 23.64 13.25 -1.27
N ALA A 388 24.20 13.28 -0.05
CA ALA A 388 25.64 13.12 0.17
C ALA A 388 26.15 11.74 -0.32
N ARG A 389 25.37 10.67 -0.09
CA ARG A 389 25.70 9.32 -0.59
C ARG A 389 25.68 9.25 -2.11
N LEU A 390 24.70 9.87 -2.77
CA LEU A 390 24.60 9.90 -4.22
C LEU A 390 25.78 10.69 -4.82
N GLN A 391 26.14 11.83 -4.24
CA GLN A 391 27.29 12.62 -4.68
C GLN A 391 28.60 11.83 -4.57
N GLN A 392 28.82 11.11 -3.47
CA GLN A 392 29.99 10.24 -3.32
C GLN A 392 30.04 9.12 -4.37
N GLN A 393 28.89 8.54 -4.74
CA GLN A 393 28.81 7.54 -5.80
C GLN A 393 29.17 8.12 -7.18
N LEU A 394 28.68 9.32 -7.49
CA LEU A 394 28.99 10.03 -8.75
C LEU A 394 30.45 10.44 -8.85
N GLU A 395 31.04 10.91 -7.75
CA GLU A 395 32.47 11.22 -7.70
C GLU A 395 33.33 9.95 -7.84
N GLY A 396 32.86 8.83 -7.28
CA GLY A 396 33.49 7.51 -7.44
C GLY A 396 33.43 6.97 -8.87
N SER A 397 32.32 7.19 -9.60
CA SER A 397 32.18 6.73 -10.99
C SER A 397 32.99 7.55 -11.98
N THR A 398 33.19 8.85 -11.72
CA THR A 398 33.94 9.75 -12.62
C THR A 398 35.45 9.53 -12.60
N ARG A 399 35.97 8.83 -11.57
CA ARG A 399 37.41 8.53 -11.42
C ARG A 399 37.84 7.18 -12.00
N ARG A 400 36.91 6.38 -12.51
CA ARG A 400 37.20 5.14 -13.25
C ARG A 400 37.09 5.43 -14.74
#